data_AF-A0A525WHH3-F1
#
_entry.id   AF-A0A525WHH3-F1
#
_cell.length_a   1.000
_cell.length_b   1.000
_cell.length_c   1.000
_cell.angle_alpha   90.00
_cell.angle_beta   90.00
_cell.angle_gamma   90.00
#
_symmetry.space_group_name_H-M   'P 1'
#
loop_
_entity.id
_entity.type
_entity.pdbx_description
1 polymer ?
#
loop_
_entity_poly.entity_id
_entity_poly.type
_entity_poly.pdbx_seq_one_letter_code
_entity_poly.pdbx_strand_id
1 'polypeptide(L)' 'MKLCTDTQELARRFNEDEAVWREYERLRQLRRRCGFRVSVPTDILDRLDWLKAERVGRVIRCVGMPVS' A
#
# COMPACT_ATOMS: atom_id res chain seq x y z
N MET A 1 -23.57 22.51 -4.06
CA MET A 1 -23.26 21.29 -3.27
C MET A 1 -22.26 20.44 -4.04
N LYS A 2 -20.95 20.54 -3.75
CA LYS A 2 -19.87 19.74 -4.40
C LYS A 2 -18.75 19.30 -3.45
N LEU A 3 -18.66 19.89 -2.25
CA LEU A 3 -17.64 19.56 -1.23
C LEU A 3 -17.69 18.12 -0.71
N CYS A 4 -18.86 17.47 -0.71
CA CYS A 4 -19.03 16.14 -0.11
C CYS A 4 -18.39 15.03 -0.95
N THR A 5 -18.37 15.19 -2.28
CA THR A 5 -17.69 14.26 -3.20
C THR A 5 -16.17 14.38 -3.12
N ASP A 6 -15.64 15.58 -2.89
CA ASP A 6 -14.19 15.80 -2.81
C ASP A 6 -13.60 15.21 -1.52
N THR A 7 -14.29 15.33 -0.38
CA THR A 7 -13.81 14.79 0.90
C THR A 7 -13.83 13.27 0.93
N GLN A 8 -14.82 12.62 0.31
CA GLN A 8 -14.88 11.16 0.19
C GLN A 8 -13.77 10.61 -0.73
N GLU A 9 -13.53 11.28 -1.86
CA GLU A 9 -12.45 10.90 -2.76
C GLU A 9 -11.06 11.11 -2.13
N LEU A 10 -10.88 12.19 -1.37
CA LEU A 10 -9.67 12.44 -0.57
C LEU A 10 -9.46 11.35 0.49
N ALA A 11 -10.51 11.01 1.24
CA ALA A 11 -10.44 9.94 2.24
C ALA A 11 -10.15 8.58 1.61
N ARG A 12 -10.74 8.30 0.43
CA ARG A 12 -10.47 7.08 -0.33
C ARG A 12 -9.01 6.98 -0.75
N ARG A 13 -8.45 8.04 -1.35
CA ARG A 13 -7.03 8.08 -1.75
C ARG A 13 -6.10 7.96 -0.55
N PHE A 14 -6.40 8.66 0.54
CA PHE A 14 -5.63 8.53 1.78
C PHE A 14 -5.61 7.09 2.28
N ASN A 15 -6.76 6.42 2.32
CA ASN A 15 -6.86 5.03 2.76
C ASN A 15 -6.11 4.06 1.82
N GLU A 16 -6.19 4.29 0.50
CA GLU A 16 -5.44 3.51 -0.50
C GLU A 16 -3.93 3.67 -0.30
N ASP A 17 -3.45 4.90 -0.11
CA ASP A 17 -2.05 5.19 0.15
C ASP A 17 -1.58 4.63 1.49
N GLU A 18 -2.39 4.74 2.55
CA GLU A 18 -2.07 4.16 3.86
C GLU A 18 -2.00 2.62 3.78
N ALA A 19 -2.90 1.98 3.02
CA ALA A 19 -2.88 0.54 2.82
C ALA A 19 -1.61 0.07 2.11
N VAL A 20 -1.17 0.79 1.07
CA VAL A 20 0.10 0.54 0.39
C VAL A 20 1.27 0.71 1.35
N TRP A 21 1.27 1.77 2.15
CA TRP A 21 2.35 2.05 3.11
C TRP A 21 2.48 0.94 4.16
N ARG A 22 1.36 0.50 4.75
CA ARG A 22 1.35 -0.59 5.75
C ARG A 22 1.83 -1.91 5.16
N GLU A 23 1.42 -2.25 3.95
CA GLU A 23 1.86 -3.49 3.30
C GLU A 23 3.36 -3.45 2.95
N TYR A 24 3.86 -2.30 2.49
CA TYR A 24 5.29 -2.10 2.26
C TYR A 24 6.10 -2.30 3.54
N GLU A 25 5.68 -1.68 4.65
CA GLU A 25 6.35 -1.83 5.92
C GLU A 25 6.33 -3.29 6.42
N ARG A 26 5.20 -3.98 6.26
CA ARG A 26 5.07 -5.41 6.59
C ARG A 26 6.05 -6.27 5.81
N LEU A 27 6.14 -6.09 4.49
CA LEU A 27 7.06 -6.83 3.62
C LEU A 27 8.52 -6.57 4.00
N ARG A 28 8.87 -5.30 4.24
CA ARG A 28 10.22 -4.90 4.64
C ARG A 28 10.63 -5.50 5.98
N GLN A 29 9.73 -5.48 6.97
CA GLN A 29 9.98 -6.10 8.27
C GLN A 29 10.15 -7.61 8.16
N LEU A 30 9.31 -8.28 7.36
CA LEU A 30 9.42 -9.71 7.11
C LEU A 30 10.79 -10.05 6.50
N ARG A 31 11.23 -9.29 5.49
CA ARG A 31 12.53 -9.47 4.85
C ARG A 31 13.69 -9.31 5.85
N ARG A 32 13.62 -8.30 6.72
CA ARG A 32 14.62 -8.09 7.79
C ARG A 32 14.65 -9.25 8.79
N ARG A 33 13.49 -9.76 9.21
CA ARG A 33 13.38 -10.88 10.16
C ARG A 33 13.87 -12.20 9.56
N CYS A 34 13.59 -12.45 8.28
CA CYS A 34 14.02 -13.66 7.60
C CYS A 34 15.53 -13.70 7.30
N GLY A 35 16.27 -12.61 7.56
CA GLY A 35 17.73 -12.60 7.45
C GLY A 35 18.25 -12.95 6.06
N PHE A 36 17.47 -12.62 5.01
CA PHE A 36 17.82 -12.93 3.63
C PHE A 36 19.19 -12.31 3.28
N ARG A 37 20.21 -13.16 3.17
CA ARG A 37 21.53 -12.79 2.63
C ARG A 37 21.44 -12.82 1.11
N VAL A 38 20.76 -11.84 0.54
CA VAL A 38 20.74 -11.63 -0.91
C VAL A 38 21.92 -10.73 -1.25
N SER A 39 22.67 -11.02 -2.33
CA SER A 39 23.69 -10.10 -2.86
C SER A 39 23.08 -8.88 -3.54
N VAL A 40 21.75 -8.78 -3.54
CA VAL A 40 21.00 -7.69 -4.15
C VAL A 40 21.07 -6.46 -3.23
N PRO A 41 21.38 -5.28 -3.78
CA PRO A 41 21.35 -4.02 -3.07
C PRO A 41 20.02 -3.76 -2.34
N THR A 42 20.10 -3.22 -1.13
CA THR A 42 18.93 -2.97 -0.26
C THR A 42 17.90 -2.05 -0.89
N ASP A 43 18.32 -1.08 -1.70
CA ASP A 43 17.46 -0.14 -2.44
C ASP A 43 16.62 -0.84 -3.50
N ILE A 44 17.18 -1.84 -4.21
CA ILE A 44 16.44 -2.65 -5.17
C ILE A 44 15.40 -3.50 -4.44
N LEU A 45 15.79 -4.10 -3.31
CA LEU A 45 14.87 -4.88 -2.49
C LEU A 45 13.73 -4.01 -1.93
N ASP A 46 14.04 -2.81 -1.43
CA ASP A 46 13.05 -1.85 -0.94
C ASP A 46 12.09 -1.42 -2.08
N ARG A 47 12.61 -1.24 -3.30
CA ARG A 47 11.78 -0.95 -4.48
C ARG A 47 10.87 -2.12 -4.87
N LEU A 48 11.35 -3.35 -4.78
CA LEU A 48 10.53 -4.54 -5.05
C LEU A 48 9.42 -4.72 -4.02
N ASP A 49 9.72 -4.48 -2.74
CA ASP A 49 8.71 -4.51 -1.67
C ASP A 49 7.66 -3.40 -1.89
N TRP A 50 8.09 -2.20 -2.32
CA TRP A 50 7.19 -1.10 -2.66
C TRP A 50 6.26 -1.46 -3.83
N LEU A 51 6.79 -1.97 -4.94
CA LEU A 51 5.99 -2.37 -6.11
C LEU A 51 5.00 -3.48 -5.77
N LYS A 52 5.41 -4.43 -4.91
CA LYS A 52 4.53 -5.48 -4.42
C LYS A 52 3.42 -4.92 -3.54
N ALA A 53 3.75 -3.99 -2.65
CA ALA A 53 2.78 -3.31 -1.81
C ALA A 53 1.80 -2.46 -2.62
N GLU A 54 2.24 -1.72 -3.64
CA GLU A 54 1.35 -1.00 -4.55
C GLU A 54 0.38 -1.93 -5.27
N ARG A 55 0.88 -3.07 -5.75
CA ARG A 55 0.05 -4.07 -6.43
C ARG A 55 -1.01 -4.68 -5.51
N VAL A 56 -0.71 -4.88 -4.23
CA VAL A 56 -1.66 -5.45 -3.25
C VAL A 56 -2.60 -4.37 -2.73
N GLY A 57 -2.07 -3.23 -2.27
CA GLY A 57 -2.83 -2.14 -1.65
C GLY A 57 -3.81 -1.47 -2.61
N ARG A 58 -3.46 -1.29 -3.88
CA ARG A 58 -4.39 -0.74 -4.89
C ARG A 58 -5.45 -1.73 -5.38
N VAL A 59 -5.32 -3.03 -5.06
CA VAL A 59 -6.33 -4.05 -5.39
C VAL A 59 -7.36 -4.21 -4.27
N ILE A 60 -7.10 -3.70 -3.06
CA ILE A 60 -8.08 -3.68 -1.97
C ILE A 60 -9.18 -2.70 -2.35
N ARG A 61 -10.29 -3.25 -2.88
CA ARG A 61 -11.50 -2.50 -3.20
C ARG A 61 -11.97 -1.75 -1.96
N CYS A 62 -11.97 -0.43 -2.10
CA CYS A 62 -12.64 0.61 -1.32
C CYS A 62 -13.60 0.10 -0.24
N VAL A 63 -13.38 0.53 1.00
CA VAL A 63 -14.43 0.51 2.03
C VAL A 63 -15.46 1.58 1.66
N GLY A 64 -16.62 1.13 1.19
CA GLY A 64 -17.79 1.92 0.87
C GLY A 64 -18.88 0.99 0.38
N MET A 65 -20.07 1.05 0.98
CA MET A 65 -21.19 0.16 0.65
C MET A 65 -21.44 0.18 -0.86
N PRO A 66 -21.55 -0.97 -1.55
CA PRO A 66 -22.11 -0.99 -2.89
C PRO A 66 -23.51 -0.40 -2.78
N VAL A 67 -23.72 0.74 -3.44
CA VAL A 67 -25.04 1.32 -3.57
C VAL A 67 -25.80 0.42 -4.55
N SER A 68 -26.70 -0.41 -4.01
CA SER A 68 -27.75 -1.08 -4.78
C SER A 68 -28.94 -0.14 -4.97
#